data_AF-A0A7R9M4G5-F1
#
_entry.id   AF-A0A7R9M4G5-F1
#
_cell.length_a   1.000
_cell.length_b   1.000
_cell.length_c   1.000
_cell.angle_alpha   90.00
_cell.angle_beta   90.00
_cell.angle_gamma   90.00
#
_symmetry.space_group_name_H-M   'P 1'
#
loop_
_entity.id
_entity.type
_entity.pdbx_description
1 polymer ?
#
loop_
_entity_poly.entity_id
_entity_poly.type
_entity_poly.pdbx_seq_one_letter_code
_entity_poly.pdbx_strand_id
1 'polypeptide(L)'
;MAFAHKEEHLEELCGKLKEAVDCVNIFIRRCLDSSSQIQYEAMTNGTQKLIKDLCTKGSPFRKEYLKHAKCFHRYQQQYRMCSDRYFSYADTFKDEDQTTQIKTWCCNFDRHRLCTYDSVLENCGTDAATLAQNIVITGGGILVDITSPFL
;
A
#
# COMPACT_ATOMS: atom_id res chain seq x y z
N MET A 1 2.93 1.89 7.91
CA MET A 1 1.89 0.84 8.05
C MET A 1 2.24 -0.09 9.22
N ALA A 2 1.25 -0.53 9.99
CA ALA A 2 1.45 -1.47 11.10
C ALA A 2 1.17 -2.91 10.62
N PHE A 3 2.14 -3.81 10.81
CA PHE A 3 2.07 -5.19 10.34
C PHE A 3 1.65 -6.08 11.51
N ALA A 4 0.51 -6.77 11.37
CA ALA A 4 0.11 -7.80 12.31
C ALA A 4 1.13 -8.95 12.27
N HIS A 5 1.48 -9.48 13.45
CA HIS A 5 2.59 -10.41 13.61
C HIS A 5 2.17 -11.87 13.87
N LYS A 6 0.87 -12.10 14.07
CA LYS A 6 0.21 -13.41 14.29
C LYS A 6 -1.24 -13.36 13.79
N GLU A 7 -1.84 -14.53 13.61
CA GLU A 7 -3.21 -14.72 13.13
C GLU A 7 -4.25 -13.93 13.94
N GLU A 8 -4.19 -14.00 15.27
CA GLU A 8 -5.14 -13.32 16.17
C GLU A 8 -5.09 -11.79 16.02
N HIS A 9 -3.89 -11.22 15.98
CA HIS A 9 -3.71 -9.79 15.74
C HIS A 9 -4.11 -9.37 14.32
N LEU A 10 -3.98 -10.28 13.35
CA LEU A 10 -4.41 -10.03 11.98
C LEU A 10 -5.94 -10.00 11.89
N GLU A 11 -6.64 -10.87 12.61
CA GLU A 11 -8.11 -10.84 12.73
C GLU A 11 -8.61 -9.52 13.33
N GLU A 12 -8.01 -9.08 14.44
CA GLU A 12 -8.37 -7.80 15.06
C GLU A 12 -8.13 -6.61 14.11
N LEU A 13 -6.96 -6.59 13.46
CA LEU A 13 -6.63 -5.59 12.45
C LEU A 13 -7.63 -5.59 11.30
N CYS A 14 -8.03 -6.77 10.83
CA CYS A 14 -9.01 -6.92 9.76
C CYS A 14 -10.40 -6.42 10.14
N GLY A 15 -10.81 -6.57 11.41
CA GLY A 15 -12.04 -5.94 11.90
C GLY A 15 -12.01 -4.42 11.76
N LYS A 16 -10.93 -3.79 12.26
CA LYS A 16 -10.73 -2.34 12.20
C LYS A 16 -10.63 -1.82 10.76
N LEU A 17 -9.92 -2.55 9.89
CA LEU A 17 -9.77 -2.17 8.48
C LEU A 17 -11.10 -2.21 7.73
N LYS A 18 -11.92 -3.25 7.95
CA LYS A 18 -13.25 -3.36 7.32
C LYS A 18 -14.15 -2.22 7.76
N GLU A 19 -14.21 -1.95 9.06
CA GLU A 19 -15.00 -0.85 9.61
C GLU A 19 -14.57 0.51 9.03
N ALA A 20 -13.26 0.76 8.94
CA ALA A 20 -12.74 1.99 8.36
C ALA A 20 -13.09 2.12 6.86
N VAL A 21 -12.90 1.05 6.08
CA VAL A 21 -13.22 1.03 4.64
C VAL A 21 -14.72 1.25 4.42
N ASP A 22 -15.57 0.60 5.21
CA ASP A 22 -17.03 0.76 5.11
C ASP A 22 -17.46 2.19 5.44
N CYS A 23 -16.88 2.80 6.48
CA CYS A 23 -17.14 4.19 6.85
C CYS A 23 -16.79 5.15 5.72
N VAL A 24 -15.59 5.03 5.15
CA VAL A 24 -15.16 5.88 4.03
C VAL A 24 -16.05 5.66 2.81
N ASN A 25 -16.34 4.40 2.45
CA ASN A 25 -17.18 4.09 1.30
C ASN A 25 -18.61 4.67 1.43
N ILE A 26 -19.18 4.67 2.65
CA ILE A 26 -20.47 5.33 2.92
C ILE A 26 -20.35 6.84 2.71
N PHE A 27 -19.29 7.47 3.23
CA PHE A 27 -19.05 8.90 3.03
C PHE A 27 -18.91 9.25 1.55
N ILE A 28 -18.07 8.54 0.80
CA ILE A 28 -17.85 8.76 -0.63
C ILE A 28 -19.16 8.69 -1.41
N ARG A 29 -20.01 7.68 -1.14
CA ARG A 29 -21.30 7.51 -1.80
C ARG A 29 -22.33 8.58 -1.45
N ARG A 30 -22.30 9.11 -0.21
CA ARG A 30 -23.29 10.08 0.27
C ARG A 30 -22.91 11.52 -0.04
N CYS A 31 -21.62 11.83 -0.04
CA CYS A 31 -21.14 13.20 0.01
C CYS A 31 -20.41 13.64 -1.26
N LEU A 32 -19.92 12.71 -2.10
CA LEU A 32 -19.18 13.05 -3.31
C LEU A 32 -20.01 12.80 -4.58
N ASP A 33 -19.72 13.56 -5.63
CA ASP A 33 -20.32 13.41 -6.96
C ASP A 33 -19.76 12.18 -7.71
N SER A 34 -20.41 11.78 -8.79
CA SER A 34 -20.06 10.59 -9.56
C SER A 34 -18.61 10.59 -10.08
N SER A 35 -18.06 11.75 -10.49
CA SER A 35 -16.67 11.84 -10.96
C SER A 35 -15.70 11.56 -9.82
N SER A 36 -15.91 12.20 -8.67
CA SER A 36 -15.12 11.99 -7.46
C SER A 36 -15.21 10.55 -6.94
N GLN A 37 -16.37 9.90 -7.04
CA GLN A 37 -16.54 8.48 -6.70
C GLN A 37 -15.70 7.57 -7.60
N ILE A 38 -15.70 7.81 -8.92
CA ILE A 38 -14.89 7.05 -9.89
C ILE A 38 -13.40 7.23 -9.60
N GLN A 39 -12.97 8.47 -9.33
CA GLN A 39 -11.58 8.76 -8.98
C GLN A 39 -11.15 8.05 -7.70
N TYR A 40 -11.99 8.07 -6.65
CA TYR A 40 -11.71 7.36 -5.40
C TYR A 40 -11.57 5.86 -5.62
N GLU A 41 -12.48 5.24 -6.37
CA GLU A 41 -12.42 3.79 -6.65
C GLU A 41 -11.14 3.47 -7.45
N ALA A 42 -10.82 4.26 -8.47
CA ALA A 42 -9.62 4.09 -9.27
C ALA A 42 -8.33 4.20 -8.42
N MET A 43 -8.25 5.17 -7.50
CA MET A 43 -7.08 5.37 -6.65
C MET A 43 -6.94 4.33 -5.54
N THR A 44 -8.05 3.78 -5.04
CA THR A 44 -8.02 2.91 -3.85
C THR A 44 -8.22 1.43 -4.16
N ASN A 45 -8.59 1.05 -5.39
CA ASN A 45 -8.88 -0.34 -5.78
C ASN A 45 -7.78 -1.33 -5.35
N GLY A 46 -6.51 -0.96 -5.51
CA GLY A 46 -5.35 -1.79 -5.19
C GLY A 46 -5.21 -2.02 -3.69
N THR A 47 -5.37 -0.94 -2.91
CA THR A 47 -5.39 -1.02 -1.44
C THR A 47 -6.60 -1.82 -0.93
N GLN A 48 -7.80 -1.60 -1.48
CA GLN A 48 -9.00 -2.36 -1.14
C GLN A 48 -8.82 -3.85 -1.46
N LYS A 49 -8.20 -4.18 -2.60
CA LYS A 49 -7.87 -5.56 -2.98
C LYS A 49 -6.90 -6.21 -2.00
N LEU A 50 -5.82 -5.51 -1.62
CA LEU A 50 -4.89 -6.01 -0.60
C LEU A 50 -5.57 -6.30 0.73
N ILE A 51 -6.42 -5.37 1.21
CA ILE A 51 -7.18 -5.56 2.45
C ILE A 51 -8.08 -6.79 2.33
N LYS A 52 -8.80 -6.92 1.22
CA LYS A 52 -9.66 -8.08 0.96
C LYS A 52 -8.88 -9.39 0.95
N ASP A 53 -7.77 -9.44 0.24
CA ASP A 53 -6.95 -10.65 0.11
C ASP A 53 -6.29 -11.01 1.45
N LEU A 54 -5.78 -10.04 2.19
CA LEU A 54 -5.20 -10.24 3.53
C LEU A 54 -6.23 -10.70 4.56
N CYS A 55 -7.43 -10.12 4.52
CA CYS A 55 -8.49 -10.35 5.51
C CYS A 55 -9.44 -11.49 5.15
N THR A 56 -9.25 -12.12 3.99
CA THR A 56 -9.95 -13.37 3.65
C THR A 56 -9.21 -14.54 4.27
N LYS A 57 -9.87 -15.22 5.22
CA LYS A 57 -9.32 -16.40 5.89
C LYS A 57 -8.91 -17.46 4.87
N GLY A 58 -7.70 -18.00 5.03
CA GLY A 58 -7.18 -19.07 4.19
C GLY A 58 -6.78 -18.65 2.77
N SER A 59 -6.86 -17.37 2.41
CA SER A 59 -6.42 -16.89 1.10
C SER A 59 -4.92 -17.20 0.88
N PRO A 60 -4.48 -17.41 -0.37
CA PRO A 60 -3.07 -17.62 -0.67
C PRO A 60 -2.20 -16.46 -0.17
N PHE A 61 -2.67 -15.22 -0.35
CA PHE A 61 -1.96 -14.02 0.07
C PHE A 61 -1.79 -13.95 1.59
N ARG A 62 -2.86 -14.22 2.37
CA ARG A 62 -2.79 -14.24 3.83
C ARG A 62 -1.80 -15.29 4.34
N LYS A 63 -1.84 -16.50 3.75
CA LYS A 63 -0.92 -17.58 4.10
C LYS A 63 0.52 -17.18 3.86
N GLU A 64 0.81 -16.56 2.71
CA GLU A 64 2.15 -16.08 2.37
C GLU A 64 2.60 -14.96 3.32
N TYR A 65 1.75 -13.97 3.57
CA TYR A 65 2.01 -12.90 4.54
C TYR A 65 2.38 -13.44 5.92
N LEU A 66 1.63 -14.42 6.43
CA LEU A 66 1.85 -14.98 7.77
C LEU A 66 3.19 -15.71 7.92
N LYS A 67 3.77 -16.23 6.83
CA LYS A 67 5.12 -16.81 6.86
C LYS A 67 6.16 -15.75 7.24
N HIS A 68 5.98 -14.52 6.77
CA HIS A 68 6.93 -13.41 6.95
C HIS A 68 6.52 -12.44 8.08
N ALA A 69 5.30 -12.56 8.61
CA ALA A 69 4.68 -11.63 9.55
C ALA A 69 5.52 -11.33 10.80
N LYS A 70 6.21 -12.34 11.36
CA LYS A 70 7.12 -12.13 12.51
C LYS A 70 8.30 -11.23 12.15
N CYS A 71 8.89 -11.43 10.97
CA CYS A 71 10.03 -10.63 10.52
C CYS A 71 9.61 -9.20 10.17
N PHE A 72 8.52 -9.05 9.42
CA PHE A 72 7.91 -7.75 9.12
C PHE A 72 7.64 -6.96 10.40
N HIS A 73 7.04 -7.58 11.41
CA HIS A 73 6.77 -6.91 12.67
C HIS A 73 8.04 -6.46 13.41
N ARG A 74 9.07 -7.32 13.46
CA ARG A 74 10.33 -7.01 14.14
C ARG A 74 11.04 -5.81 13.52
N TYR A 75 11.03 -5.73 12.19
CA TYR A 75 11.75 -4.73 11.42
C TYR A 75 10.87 -3.64 10.85
N GLN A 76 9.62 -3.54 11.32
CA GLN A 76 8.62 -2.61 10.80
C GLN A 76 9.08 -1.15 10.76
N GLN A 77 9.94 -0.73 11.69
CA GLN A 77 10.45 0.64 11.71
C GLN A 77 11.42 0.92 10.56
N GLN A 78 12.22 -0.07 10.15
CA GLN A 78 13.24 0.09 9.12
C GLN A 78 12.65 0.38 7.75
N TYR A 79 11.53 -0.26 7.39
CA TYR A 79 10.86 0.01 6.12
C TYR A 79 9.68 0.98 6.26
N ARG A 80 9.21 1.31 7.47
CA ARG A 80 8.22 2.38 7.70
C ARG A 80 8.75 3.76 7.29
N MET A 81 10.04 4.03 7.49
CA MET A 81 10.61 5.30 7.03
C MET A 81 10.51 5.48 5.50
N CYS A 82 10.46 4.38 4.73
CA CYS A 82 10.26 4.44 3.29
C CYS A 82 8.86 5.00 2.97
N SER A 83 7.82 4.54 3.67
CA SER A 83 6.46 5.07 3.49
C SER A 83 6.33 6.51 4.00
N ASP A 84 6.97 6.83 5.13
CA ASP A 84 6.87 8.18 5.70
C ASP A 84 7.54 9.22 4.77
N ARG A 85 8.70 8.87 4.18
CA ARG A 85 9.35 9.67 3.13
C ARG A 85 8.44 9.82 1.92
N TYR A 86 7.87 8.72 1.43
CA TYR A 86 6.96 8.77 0.28
C TYR A 86 5.78 9.74 0.51
N PHE A 87 5.11 9.65 1.66
CA PHE A 87 4.00 10.55 1.97
C PHE A 87 4.42 12.00 2.24
N SER A 88 5.65 12.24 2.72
CA SER A 88 6.17 13.61 2.86
C SER A 88 6.34 14.34 1.52
N TYR A 89 6.50 13.60 0.42
CA TYR A 89 6.60 14.17 -0.94
C TYR A 89 5.23 14.39 -1.61
N ALA A 90 4.12 13.95 -1.00
CA ALA A 90 2.79 14.06 -1.61
C ALA A 90 2.31 15.51 -1.80
N ASP A 91 2.83 16.46 -1.00
CA ASP A 91 2.43 17.87 -1.05
C ASP A 91 3.37 18.77 -1.86
N THR A 92 4.52 18.29 -2.33
CA THR A 92 5.61 19.17 -2.79
C THR A 92 5.48 19.70 -4.22
N PHE A 93 4.53 19.20 -5.03
CA PHE A 93 4.51 19.42 -6.48
C PHE A 93 3.13 19.82 -7.04
N LYS A 94 2.25 20.38 -6.21
CA LYS A 94 0.87 20.73 -6.62
C LYS A 94 0.80 21.82 -7.71
N ASP A 95 1.84 22.64 -7.83
CA ASP A 95 1.89 23.78 -8.76
C ASP A 95 2.62 23.49 -10.08
N GLU A 96 3.15 22.27 -10.27
CA GLU A 96 3.86 21.86 -11.49
C GLU A 96 2.90 21.46 -12.63
N ASP A 97 3.39 21.36 -13.86
CA ASP A 97 2.59 20.80 -14.96
C ASP A 97 2.33 19.29 -14.79
N GLN A 98 1.27 18.76 -15.41
CA GLN A 98 0.86 17.36 -15.27
C GLN A 98 1.97 16.35 -15.62
N THR A 99 2.82 16.63 -16.61
CA THR A 99 3.89 15.72 -17.02
C THR A 99 4.97 15.66 -15.94
N THR A 100 5.33 16.81 -15.37
CA THR A 100 6.30 16.90 -14.28
C THR A 100 5.75 16.26 -13.00
N GLN A 101 4.46 16.43 -12.70
CA GLN A 101 3.79 15.74 -11.60
C GLN A 101 3.86 14.21 -11.75
N ILE A 102 3.51 13.67 -12.92
CA ILE A 102 3.51 12.21 -13.15
C ILE A 102 4.92 11.63 -13.04
N LYS A 103 5.93 12.28 -13.64
CA LYS A 103 7.34 11.86 -13.51
C LYS A 103 7.78 11.85 -12.05
N THR A 104 7.40 12.87 -11.29
CA THR A 104 7.77 13.00 -9.89
C THR A 104 7.10 11.93 -9.03
N TRP A 105 5.81 11.64 -9.27
CA TRP A 105 5.12 10.53 -8.61
C TRP A 105 5.76 9.19 -8.97
N CYS A 106 6.09 8.95 -10.24
CA CYS A 106 6.79 7.76 -10.71
C CYS A 106 8.10 7.55 -9.95
N CYS A 107 8.98 8.55 -9.93
CA CYS A 107 10.27 8.45 -9.26
C CYS A 107 10.14 8.25 -7.75
N ASN A 108 9.19 8.94 -7.09
CA ASN A 108 8.98 8.78 -5.66
C ASN A 108 8.39 7.41 -5.31
N PHE A 109 7.48 6.90 -6.14
CA PHE A 109 6.91 5.57 -5.98
C PHE A 109 7.97 4.48 -6.16
N ASP A 110 8.80 4.57 -7.22
CA ASP A 110 9.87 3.60 -7.44
C ASP A 110 10.91 3.62 -6.31
N ARG A 111 11.27 4.81 -5.81
CA ARG A 111 12.11 4.92 -4.59
C ARG A 111 11.45 4.26 -3.38
N HIS A 112 10.14 4.45 -3.17
CA HIS A 112 9.41 3.81 -2.08
C HIS A 112 9.46 2.28 -2.20
N ARG A 113 9.23 1.77 -3.41
CA ARG A 113 9.30 0.34 -3.75
C ARG A 113 10.68 -0.24 -3.45
N LEU A 114 11.73 0.35 -4.01
CA LEU A 114 13.11 -0.11 -3.85
C LEU A 114 13.57 -0.03 -2.39
N CYS A 115 13.31 1.10 -1.71
CA CYS A 115 13.63 1.26 -0.29
C CYS A 115 12.98 0.17 0.57
N THR A 116 11.72 -0.18 0.27
CA THR A 116 11.00 -1.24 1.00
C THR A 116 11.62 -2.61 0.72
N TYR A 117 11.95 -2.91 -0.54
CA TYR A 117 12.61 -4.16 -0.92
C TYR A 117 13.95 -4.31 -0.21
N ASP A 118 14.84 -3.32 -0.34
CA ASP A 118 16.21 -3.37 0.21
C ASP A 118 16.19 -3.48 1.75
N SER A 119 15.34 -2.70 2.42
CA SER A 119 15.22 -2.71 3.89
C SER A 119 14.78 -4.08 4.42
N VAL A 120 13.87 -4.75 3.69
CA VAL A 120 13.37 -6.07 4.06
C VAL A 120 14.35 -7.17 3.65
N LEU A 121 15.04 -7.03 2.51
CA LEU A 121 16.03 -8.01 2.03
C LEU A 121 17.13 -8.22 3.06
N GLU A 122 17.67 -7.14 3.61
CA GLU A 122 18.77 -7.16 4.58
C GLU A 122 18.42 -7.96 5.85
N ASN A 123 17.14 -7.98 6.24
CA ASN A 123 16.72 -8.49 7.55
C ASN A 123 15.82 -9.74 7.50
N CYS A 124 15.10 -9.96 6.39
CA CYS A 124 14.07 -10.97 6.24
C CYS A 124 14.26 -11.90 5.03
N GLY A 125 15.25 -11.62 4.16
CA GLY A 125 15.55 -12.43 2.98
C GLY A 125 14.68 -12.11 1.76
N THR A 126 15.03 -12.76 0.64
CA THR A 126 14.53 -12.42 -0.70
C THR A 126 13.02 -12.62 -0.87
N ASP A 127 12.47 -13.72 -0.35
CA ASP A 127 11.03 -14.01 -0.49
C ASP A 127 10.19 -12.95 0.24
N ALA A 128 10.61 -12.57 1.45
CA ALA A 128 9.97 -11.54 2.24
C ALA A 128 10.09 -10.16 1.57
N ALA A 129 11.25 -9.83 1.01
CA ALA A 129 11.50 -8.58 0.29
C ALA A 129 10.64 -8.47 -0.98
N THR A 130 10.54 -9.57 -1.74
CA THR A 130 9.70 -9.67 -2.93
C THR A 130 8.23 -9.47 -2.57
N LEU A 131 7.76 -10.12 -1.49
CA LEU A 131 6.40 -9.91 -1.00
C LEU A 131 6.17 -8.45 -0.57
N ALA A 132 7.10 -7.85 0.17
CA ALA A 132 6.98 -6.47 0.63
C ALA A 132 6.91 -5.48 -0.53
N GLN A 133 7.72 -5.66 -1.57
CA GLN A 133 7.63 -4.90 -2.81
C GLN A 133 6.26 -5.09 -3.50
N ASN A 134 5.77 -6.33 -3.60
CA ASN A 134 4.48 -6.61 -4.24
C ASN A 134 3.31 -5.97 -3.48
N ILE A 135 3.42 -5.85 -2.15
CA ILE A 135 2.46 -5.09 -1.32
C ILE A 135 2.47 -3.62 -1.73
N VAL A 136 3.64 -2.99 -1.89
CA VAL A 136 3.74 -1.59 -2.33
C VAL A 136 3.14 -1.40 -3.73
N ILE A 137 3.51 -2.26 -4.68
CA ILE A 137 3.00 -2.21 -6.07
C ILE A 137 1.48 -2.37 -6.10
N THR A 138 0.96 -3.42 -5.46
CA THR A 138 -0.50 -3.67 -5.46
C THR A 138 -1.25 -2.54 -4.76
N GLY A 139 -0.69 -1.98 -3.69
CA GLY A 139 -1.29 -0.87 -2.95
C GLY A 139 -1.34 0.43 -3.74
N GLY A 140 -0.35 0.66 -4.62
CA GLY A 140 -0.28 1.83 -5.50
C GLY A 140 -1.42 1.93 -6.52
N GLY A 141 -2.10 0.83 -6.84
CA GLY A 141 -3.27 0.83 -7.71
C GLY A 141 -2.99 1.54 -9.05
N ILE A 142 -3.91 2.43 -9.46
CA ILE A 142 -3.81 3.17 -10.71
C ILE A 142 -2.55 4.07 -10.82
N LEU A 143 -1.90 4.44 -9.71
CA LEU A 143 -0.65 5.21 -9.77
C LEU A 143 0.43 4.39 -10.47
N VAL A 144 0.46 3.07 -10.29
CA VAL A 144 1.39 2.20 -11.00
C VAL A 144 1.10 2.22 -12.49
N ASP A 145 -0.18 2.16 -12.89
CA ASP A 145 -0.57 2.15 -14.29
C ASP A 145 -0.27 3.50 -14.99
N ILE A 146 -0.52 4.63 -14.32
CA ILE A 146 -0.27 5.97 -14.85
C ILE A 146 1.23 6.26 -14.96
N THR A 147 2.04 5.68 -14.07
CA THR A 147 3.50 5.86 -14.06
C THR A 147 4.24 4.83 -14.93
N SER A 148 3.58 3.74 -15.32
CA SER A 148 4.12 2.66 -16.15
C SER A 148 4.79 3.10 -17.45
N PRO A 149 4.29 4.11 -18.21
CA PRO A 149 4.99 4.60 -19.40
C PRO A 149 6.37 5.22 -19.14
N PHE A 150 6.72 5.47 -17.87
CA PHE A 150 7.96 6.07 -17.43
C PHE A 150 8.86 5.09 -16.65
N LEU A 151 8.45 3.82 -16.50
CA LEU A 151 9.19 2.72 -15.87
C LEU A 151 10.03 1.91 -16.87
#